data_AF-A0A1S2VLE5-F1
#
_entry.id   AF-A0A1S2VLE5-F1
#
_cell.length_a   1.000
_cell.length_b   1.000
_cell.length_c   1.000
_cell.angle_alpha   90.00
_cell.angle_beta   90.00
_cell.angle_gamma   90.00
#
_symmetry.space_group_name_H-M   'P 1'
#
loop_
_entity.id
_entity.type
_entity.pdbx_description
1 polymer ?
#
loop_
_entity_poly.entity_id
_entity_poly.type
_entity_poly.pdbx_seq_one_letter_code
_entity_poly.pdbx_strand_id
1 'polypeptide(L)'
;MNPIRKWLFAAGCLLAIQSVAQTKVANYYYNKAGTDQYEHISLWVRNGQRADISYAYGKDRKEVRLAFLGKDIVKGMPAFTVRFPNGSQLYLIPNGSSLNVTADKNRLPKLFTWEYEGPVNGIGTFCSVCAQDGREAMQLVRQYYLR
;
A
#
# COMPACT_ATOMS: atom_id res chain seq x y z
N MET A 1 -1.59 72.46 9.07
CA MET A 1 -2.01 71.77 7.82
C MET A 1 -1.14 70.53 7.68
N ASN A 2 -1.70 69.34 7.97
CA ASN A 2 -0.95 68.08 8.04
C ASN A 2 -1.25 67.21 6.81
N PRO A 3 -0.25 66.56 6.18
CA PRO A 3 -0.46 65.72 5.01
C PRO A 3 -0.94 64.30 5.36
N ILE A 4 -1.67 63.77 4.39
CA ILE A 4 -2.44 62.52 4.39
C ILE A 4 -1.52 61.29 4.44
N ARG A 5 -1.73 60.43 5.43
CA ARG A 5 -1.04 59.14 5.60
C ARG A 5 -1.76 58.09 4.73
N LYS A 6 -1.16 57.75 3.58
CA LYS A 6 -1.64 56.66 2.71
C LYS A 6 -1.36 55.31 3.38
N TRP A 7 -2.41 54.56 3.67
CA TRP A 7 -2.33 53.15 4.07
C TRP A 7 -2.21 52.29 2.81
N LEU A 8 -1.06 51.65 2.62
CA LEU A 8 -0.87 50.56 1.66
C LEU A 8 -1.40 49.27 2.31
N PHE A 9 -2.58 48.82 1.88
CA PHE A 9 -3.04 47.46 2.11
C PHE A 9 -2.24 46.52 1.20
N ALA A 10 -1.22 45.86 1.75
CA ALA A 10 -0.59 44.72 1.11
C ALA A 10 -1.49 43.49 1.35
N ALA A 11 -2.39 43.22 0.41
CA ALA A 11 -3.14 41.97 0.35
C ALA A 11 -2.17 40.85 -0.06
N GLY A 12 -1.60 40.15 0.91
CA GLY A 12 -0.80 38.95 0.68
C GLY A 12 -1.69 37.81 0.22
N CYS A 13 -1.62 37.48 -1.07
CA CYS A 13 -2.22 36.28 -1.65
C CYS A 13 -1.58 35.03 -1.02
N LEU A 14 -2.26 34.41 -0.05
CA LEU A 14 -1.94 33.07 0.41
C LEU A 14 -2.26 32.08 -0.73
N LEU A 15 -1.24 31.71 -1.49
CA LEU A 15 -1.31 30.58 -2.41
C LEU A 15 -1.48 29.31 -1.58
N ALA A 16 -2.72 28.85 -1.44
CA ALA A 16 -3.03 27.52 -0.96
C ALA A 16 -2.50 26.51 -1.99
N ILE A 17 -1.30 25.99 -1.76
CA ILE A 17 -0.81 24.81 -2.49
C ILE A 17 -1.74 23.67 -2.06
N GLN A 18 -2.68 23.32 -2.93
CA GLN A 18 -3.46 22.10 -2.78
C GLN A 18 -2.47 20.94 -2.88
N SER A 19 -2.09 20.35 -1.75
CA SER A 19 -1.36 19.09 -1.78
C SER A 19 -2.27 18.08 -2.44
N VAL A 20 -1.92 17.67 -3.66
CA VAL A 20 -2.63 16.58 -4.32
C VAL A 20 -2.46 15.38 -3.39
N ALA A 21 -3.57 14.86 -2.88
CA ALA A 21 -3.60 13.75 -1.94
C ALA A 21 -2.81 12.57 -2.51
N GLN A 22 -1.55 12.38 -2.07
CA GLN A 22 -0.65 11.37 -2.63
C GLN A 22 -1.17 9.99 -2.23
N THR A 23 -1.80 9.32 -3.19
CA THR A 23 -2.31 7.96 -3.03
C THR A 23 -1.36 7.01 -3.75
N LYS A 24 -0.92 5.98 -3.02
CA LYS A 24 -0.04 4.94 -3.53
C LYS A 24 -0.53 3.56 -3.11
N VAL A 25 -0.30 2.55 -3.94
CA VAL A 25 -0.63 1.15 -3.63
C VAL A 25 0.54 0.23 -3.98
N ALA A 26 0.81 -0.72 -3.09
CA ALA A 26 1.74 -1.81 -3.32
C ALA A 26 0.95 -3.12 -3.47
N ASN A 27 1.05 -3.74 -4.64
CA ASN A 27 0.30 -4.93 -5.02
C ASN A 27 1.23 -6.14 -5.09
N TYR A 28 0.79 -7.25 -4.52
CA TYR A 28 1.56 -8.48 -4.43
C TYR A 28 0.66 -9.67 -4.70
N TYR A 29 1.15 -10.61 -5.49
CA TYR A 29 0.38 -11.78 -5.91
C TYR A 29 1.08 -13.08 -5.58
N TYR A 30 0.29 -14.14 -5.45
CA TYR A 30 0.71 -15.52 -5.33
C TYR A 30 -0.07 -16.35 -6.34
N ASN A 31 0.64 -17.20 -7.09
CA ASN A 31 0.14 -17.98 -8.22
C ASN A 31 -0.48 -17.16 -9.37
N LYS A 32 -0.93 -17.87 -10.41
CA LYS A 32 -1.42 -17.28 -11.65
C LYS A 32 -2.87 -16.78 -11.49
N ALA A 33 -3.14 -15.56 -11.95
CA ALA A 33 -4.50 -15.02 -12.05
C ALA A 33 -5.43 -15.95 -12.85
N GLY A 34 -6.69 -16.06 -12.43
CA GLY A 34 -7.67 -16.96 -13.05
C GLY A 34 -7.55 -18.42 -12.61
N THR A 35 -6.81 -18.72 -11.54
CA THR A 35 -6.71 -20.05 -10.94
C THR A 35 -7.27 -20.06 -9.52
N ASP A 36 -7.70 -21.22 -9.03
CA ASP A 36 -8.25 -21.35 -7.67
C ASP A 36 -7.23 -21.07 -6.57
N GLN A 37 -5.94 -21.14 -6.89
CA GLN A 37 -4.84 -20.87 -5.98
C GLN A 37 -4.31 -19.43 -6.05
N TYR A 38 -4.93 -18.58 -6.88
CA TYR A 38 -4.58 -17.17 -6.97
C TYR A 38 -4.88 -16.47 -5.65
N GLU A 39 -3.91 -15.71 -5.16
CA GLU A 39 -4.07 -14.80 -4.02
C GLU A 39 -3.40 -13.48 -4.37
N HIS A 40 -3.95 -12.37 -3.92
CA HIS A 40 -3.44 -11.03 -4.16
C HIS A 40 -3.66 -10.14 -2.95
N ILE A 41 -2.68 -9.31 -2.61
CA ILE A 41 -2.70 -8.40 -1.48
C ILE A 41 -2.41 -6.99 -1.98
N SER A 42 -3.32 -6.06 -1.68
CA SER A 42 -3.18 -4.64 -1.99
C SER A 42 -2.97 -3.86 -0.70
N LEU A 43 -1.87 -3.12 -0.61
CA LEU A 43 -1.50 -2.30 0.55
C LEU A 43 -1.55 -0.82 0.17
N TRP A 44 -2.63 -0.13 0.58
CA TRP A 44 -2.88 1.26 0.20
C TRP A 44 -2.33 2.25 1.22
N VAL A 45 -1.70 3.29 0.70
CA VAL A 45 -1.26 4.47 1.43
C VAL A 45 -1.96 5.68 0.83
N ARG A 46 -2.58 6.50 1.67
CA ARG A 46 -3.23 7.75 1.26
C ARG A 46 -2.75 8.86 2.17
N ASN A 47 -2.29 9.96 1.58
CA ASN A 47 -1.84 11.14 2.31
C ASN A 47 -0.72 10.84 3.33
N GLY A 48 0.21 9.97 2.95
CA GLY A 48 1.31 9.56 3.85
C GLY A 48 0.84 8.77 5.07
N GLN A 49 -0.32 8.13 5.00
CA GLN A 49 -0.86 7.29 6.06
C GLN A 49 -1.34 5.97 5.48
N ARG A 50 -1.29 4.91 6.29
CA ARG A 50 -1.94 3.64 5.96
C ARG A 50 -3.44 3.88 5.73
N ALA A 51 -3.95 3.38 4.62
CA ALA A 51 -5.36 3.41 4.27
C ALA A 51 -5.93 1.99 4.31
N ASP A 52 -6.37 1.48 3.17
CA ASP A 52 -6.99 0.16 3.03
C ASP A 52 -5.97 -0.97 2.89
N ILE A 53 -6.37 -2.17 3.31
CA ILE A 53 -5.70 -3.43 2.98
C ILE A 53 -6.77 -4.33 2.38
N SER A 54 -6.52 -4.86 1.18
CA SER A 54 -7.43 -5.83 0.57
C SER A 54 -6.71 -7.11 0.17
N TYR A 55 -7.48 -8.19 0.14
CA TYR A 55 -7.03 -9.52 -0.19
C TYR A 55 -8.00 -10.12 -1.20
N ALA A 56 -7.53 -10.38 -2.41
CA ALA A 56 -8.32 -11.06 -3.45
C ALA A 56 -7.85 -12.51 -3.59
N TYR A 57 -8.78 -13.44 -3.88
CA TYR A 57 -8.44 -14.85 -4.00
C TYR A 57 -9.36 -15.63 -4.94
N GLY A 58 -8.83 -16.77 -5.38
CA GLY A 58 -9.52 -17.73 -6.24
C GLY A 58 -9.66 -17.26 -7.68
N LYS A 59 -10.24 -18.14 -8.51
CA LYS A 59 -10.40 -17.93 -9.95
C LYS A 59 -11.18 -16.66 -10.29
N ASP A 60 -12.22 -16.37 -9.50
CA ASP A 60 -13.12 -15.24 -9.72
C ASP A 60 -12.67 -13.96 -9.00
N ARG A 61 -11.45 -13.94 -8.42
CA ARG A 61 -10.89 -12.78 -7.70
C ARG A 61 -11.85 -12.20 -6.64
N LYS A 62 -12.40 -13.07 -5.79
CA LYS A 62 -13.22 -12.62 -4.65
C LYS A 62 -12.36 -11.75 -3.74
N GLU A 63 -12.81 -10.55 -3.42
CA GLU A 63 -12.04 -9.58 -2.64
C GLU A 63 -12.64 -9.39 -1.25
N VAL A 64 -11.77 -9.32 -0.24
CA VAL A 64 -12.13 -9.00 1.13
C VAL A 64 -11.20 -7.92 1.68
N ARG A 65 -11.75 -7.01 2.49
CA ARG A 65 -10.96 -6.02 3.22
C ARG A 65 -10.39 -6.63 4.49
N LEU A 66 -9.13 -6.33 4.77
CA LEU A 66 -8.42 -6.77 5.96
C LEU A 66 -8.23 -5.60 6.93
N ALA A 67 -8.29 -5.90 8.23
CA ALA A 67 -7.95 -4.95 9.27
C ALA A 67 -6.46 -5.05 9.60
N PHE A 68 -5.76 -3.92 9.70
CA PHE A 68 -4.41 -3.88 10.28
C PHE A 68 -4.48 -4.05 11.79
N LEU A 69 -3.74 -5.00 12.36
CA LEU A 69 -3.69 -5.24 13.80
C LEU A 69 -2.49 -4.59 14.48
N GLY A 70 -1.35 -4.50 13.80
CA GLY A 70 -0.13 -4.02 14.45
C GLY A 70 1.13 -4.50 13.77
N LYS A 71 2.25 -3.96 14.26
CA LYS A 71 3.59 -4.49 13.99
C LYS A 71 3.81 -5.76 14.80
N ASP A 72 4.64 -6.66 14.29
CA ASP A 72 4.95 -7.94 14.91
C ASP A 72 6.37 -8.40 14.54
N ILE A 73 6.80 -9.51 15.11
CA ILE A 73 8.05 -10.20 14.82
C ILE A 73 7.75 -11.68 14.56
N VAL A 74 8.24 -12.21 13.45
CA VAL A 74 8.12 -13.64 13.09
C VAL A 74 9.52 -14.21 12.89
N LYS A 75 9.92 -15.16 13.75
CA LYS A 75 11.26 -15.78 13.72
C LYS A 75 12.39 -14.73 13.67
N GLY A 76 12.27 -13.65 14.45
CA GLY A 76 13.25 -12.55 14.51
C GLY A 76 13.17 -11.53 13.36
N MET A 77 12.29 -11.73 12.37
CA MET A 77 12.12 -10.81 11.26
C MET A 77 10.97 -9.81 11.52
N PRO A 78 11.15 -8.52 11.21
CA PRO A 78 10.06 -7.53 11.28
C PRO A 78 8.88 -7.93 10.41
N ALA A 79 7.68 -7.85 10.98
CA ALA A 79 6.44 -8.22 10.32
C ALA A 79 5.32 -7.25 10.71
N PHE A 80 4.20 -7.35 10.03
CA PHE A 80 2.94 -6.77 10.50
C PHE A 80 1.80 -7.76 10.33
N THR A 81 0.78 -7.59 11.16
CA THR A 81 -0.33 -8.53 11.27
C THR A 81 -1.59 -7.88 10.73
N VAL A 82 -2.34 -8.65 9.95
CA VAL A 82 -3.65 -8.26 9.42
C VAL A 82 -4.68 -9.33 9.74
N ARG A 83 -5.95 -8.94 9.76
CA ARG A 83 -7.06 -9.82 10.16
C ARG A 83 -8.18 -9.79 9.13
N PHE A 84 -8.65 -10.97 8.76
CA PHE A 84 -9.84 -11.19 7.95
C PHE A 84 -11.12 -10.91 8.77
N PRO A 85 -12.25 -10.62 8.10
CA PRO A 85 -13.54 -10.45 8.77
C PRO A 85 -13.97 -11.66 9.63
N ASN A 86 -13.54 -12.88 9.26
CA ASN A 86 -13.83 -14.11 10.01
C ASN A 86 -12.91 -14.32 11.24
N GLY A 87 -12.03 -13.38 11.56
CA GLY A 87 -11.12 -13.45 12.70
C GLY A 87 -9.75 -14.09 12.42
N SER A 88 -9.60 -14.80 11.30
CA SER A 88 -8.30 -15.36 10.89
C SER A 88 -7.28 -14.26 10.63
N GLN A 89 -6.00 -14.56 10.84
CA GLN A 89 -4.92 -13.57 10.73
C GLN A 89 -3.83 -14.01 9.77
N LEU A 90 -3.11 -13.04 9.21
CA LEU A 90 -1.88 -13.24 8.45
C LEU A 90 -0.77 -12.36 9.02
N TYR A 91 0.43 -12.91 8.99
CA TYR A 91 1.67 -12.20 9.22
C TYR A 91 2.33 -11.93 7.87
N LEU A 92 2.63 -10.67 7.60
CA LEU A 92 3.28 -10.20 6.37
C LEU A 92 4.70 -9.76 6.71
N ILE A 93 5.67 -10.40 6.08
CA ILE A 93 7.10 -10.25 6.39
C ILE A 93 7.79 -9.78 5.10
N PRO A 94 8.31 -8.54 5.05
CA PRO A 94 9.15 -8.10 3.94
C PRO A 94 10.34 -8.99 3.66
N ASN A 95 10.55 -9.33 2.39
CA ASN A 95 11.70 -10.09 1.92
C ASN A 95 12.16 -9.56 0.55
N GLY A 96 13.21 -8.74 0.53
CA GLY A 96 13.64 -8.07 -0.71
C GLY A 96 12.52 -7.19 -1.27
N SER A 97 12.07 -7.46 -2.50
CA SER A 97 10.91 -6.82 -3.16
C SER A 97 9.63 -7.67 -3.09
N SER A 98 9.62 -8.72 -2.27
CA SER A 98 8.52 -9.67 -2.12
C SER A 98 8.00 -9.69 -0.68
N LEU A 99 6.86 -10.33 -0.46
CA LEU A 99 6.26 -10.54 0.86
C LEU A 99 6.19 -12.03 1.18
N ASN A 100 6.78 -12.44 2.30
CA ASN A 100 6.51 -13.73 2.90
C ASN A 100 5.24 -13.62 3.74
N VAL A 101 4.22 -14.41 3.42
CA VAL A 101 2.90 -14.36 4.05
C VAL A 101 2.58 -15.69 4.70
N THR A 102 2.22 -15.70 5.98
CA THR A 102 1.85 -16.92 6.70
C THR A 102 0.69 -16.68 7.66
N ALA A 103 -0.15 -17.69 7.86
CA ALA A 103 -1.18 -17.68 8.91
C ALA A 103 -0.63 -18.12 10.28
N ASP A 104 0.56 -18.73 10.30
CA ASP A 104 1.20 -19.27 11.49
C ASP A 104 2.69 -18.91 11.47
N LYS A 105 3.18 -18.31 12.56
CA LYS A 105 4.58 -17.90 12.73
C LYS A 105 5.58 -19.06 12.59
N ASN A 106 5.14 -20.31 12.76
CA ASN A 106 6.00 -21.48 12.69
C ASN A 106 5.99 -22.17 11.31
N ARG A 107 4.96 -21.95 10.49
CA ARG A 107 4.80 -22.59 9.18
C ARG A 107 5.67 -21.95 8.10
N LEU A 108 5.95 -22.71 7.04
CA LEU A 108 6.58 -22.17 5.82
C LEU A 108 5.66 -21.10 5.19
N PRO A 109 6.14 -19.86 4.96
CA PRO A 109 5.34 -18.81 4.36
C PRO A 109 5.15 -19.03 2.85
N LYS A 110 4.06 -18.47 2.32
CA LYS A 110 3.88 -18.26 0.88
C LYS A 110 4.70 -17.04 0.45
N LEU A 111 5.38 -17.12 -0.67
CA LEU A 111 6.11 -15.99 -1.26
C LEU A 111 5.20 -15.26 -2.25
N PHE A 112 4.76 -14.07 -1.88
CA PHE A 112 4.03 -13.16 -2.76
C PHE A 112 5.01 -12.24 -3.47
N THR A 113 4.91 -12.18 -4.79
CA THR A 113 5.76 -11.35 -5.66
C THR A 113 5.05 -10.05 -5.98
N TRP A 114 5.78 -8.94 -6.10
CA TRP A 114 5.20 -7.67 -6.54
C TRP A 114 4.51 -7.81 -7.91
N GLU A 115 3.29 -7.29 -8.02
CA GLU A 115 2.52 -7.26 -9.27
C GLU A 115 2.70 -5.90 -9.96
N TYR A 116 3.15 -5.94 -11.22
CA TYR A 116 3.13 -4.76 -12.07
C TYR A 116 1.72 -4.56 -12.64
N GLU A 117 1.10 -3.43 -12.32
CA GLU A 117 -0.21 -3.04 -12.84
C GLU A 117 -0.08 -1.83 -13.78
N GLY A 118 0.36 -2.08 -15.00
CA GLY A 118 0.48 -1.03 -16.02
C GLY A 118 0.50 -1.61 -17.43
N PRO A 119 0.79 -0.76 -18.44
CA PRO A 119 0.82 -1.20 -19.82
C PRO A 119 1.86 -2.29 -20.05
N VAL A 120 1.45 -3.39 -20.67
CA VAL A 120 2.35 -4.47 -21.08
C VAL A 120 2.56 -4.33 -22.59
N ASN A 121 3.81 -4.14 -23.01
CA ASN A 121 4.16 -3.91 -24.42
C ASN A 121 3.39 -2.74 -25.07
N GLY A 122 3.14 -1.68 -24.29
CA GLY A 122 2.39 -0.50 -24.75
C GLY A 122 0.87 -0.67 -24.79
N ILE A 123 0.33 -1.83 -24.39
CA ILE A 123 -1.10 -2.10 -24.32
C ILE A 123 -1.57 -2.03 -22.87
N GLY A 124 -2.55 -1.16 -22.58
CA GLY A 124 -3.11 -0.94 -21.24
C GLY A 124 -3.02 0.51 -20.79
N THR A 125 -3.49 0.81 -19.57
CA THR A 125 -3.42 2.16 -18.98
C THR A 125 -2.41 2.17 -17.85
N PHE A 126 -1.64 3.25 -17.73
CA PHE A 126 -0.76 3.47 -16.58
C PHE A 126 -1.55 3.56 -15.28
N CYS A 127 -1.23 2.72 -14.31
CA CYS A 127 -1.69 2.92 -12.95
C CYS A 127 -0.86 4.00 -12.26
N SER A 128 -1.38 5.23 -12.22
CA SER A 128 -0.69 6.37 -11.60
C SER A 128 -0.49 6.22 -10.09
N VAL A 129 -1.36 5.44 -9.43
CA VAL A 129 -1.30 5.17 -7.99
C VAL A 129 -0.46 3.94 -7.63
N CYS A 130 -0.12 3.08 -8.58
CA CYS A 130 0.67 1.89 -8.29
C CYS A 130 2.12 2.28 -8.02
N ALA A 131 2.79 1.47 -7.20
CA ALA A 131 4.24 1.49 -7.12
C ALA A 131 4.83 1.19 -8.51
N GLN A 132 5.81 1.99 -8.94
CA GLN A 132 6.44 1.93 -10.25
C GLN A 132 7.30 0.68 -10.40
N ASP A 133 7.93 0.24 -9.32
CA ASP A 133 8.72 -0.99 -9.27
C ASP A 133 8.59 -1.67 -7.89
N GLY A 134 9.10 -2.91 -7.79
CA GLY A 134 9.07 -3.67 -6.55
C GLY A 134 9.87 -3.03 -5.39
N ARG A 135 10.80 -2.11 -5.68
CA ARG A 135 11.56 -1.39 -4.65
C ARG A 135 10.71 -0.27 -4.04
N GLU A 136 10.03 0.52 -4.86
CA GLU A 136 9.06 1.52 -4.39
C GLU A 136 7.95 0.84 -3.60
N ALA A 137 7.42 -0.29 -4.11
CA ALA A 137 6.40 -1.08 -3.42
C ALA A 137 6.87 -1.46 -2.00
N MET A 138 8.08 -2.00 -1.87
CA MET A 138 8.61 -2.37 -0.56
C MET A 138 8.93 -1.17 0.33
N GLN A 139 9.35 -0.03 -0.24
CA GLN A 139 9.54 1.21 0.51
C GLN A 139 8.22 1.67 1.16
N LEU A 140 7.11 1.61 0.41
CA LEU A 140 5.78 1.90 0.95
C LEU A 140 5.44 0.96 2.12
N VAL A 141 5.64 -0.35 1.95
CA VAL A 141 5.38 -1.33 3.00
C VAL A 141 6.19 -1.00 4.26
N ARG A 142 7.50 -0.83 4.13
CA ARG A 142 8.39 -0.57 5.28
C ARG A 142 8.04 0.75 5.97
N GLN A 143 7.77 1.80 5.21
CA GLN A 143 7.52 3.13 5.76
C GLN A 143 6.18 3.23 6.50
N TYR A 144 5.13 2.58 6.01
CA TYR A 144 3.77 2.82 6.52
C TYR A 144 3.17 1.64 7.31
N TYR A 145 3.74 0.45 7.19
CA TYR A 145 3.25 -0.74 7.89
C TYR A 145 4.22 -1.27 8.95
N LEU A 146 5.51 -0.90 8.89
CA LEU A 146 6.53 -1.33 9.84
C LEU A 146 7.19 -0.22 10.67
N ARG A 147 7.00 1.05 10.30
CA ARG A 147 7.58 2.18 11.05
C ARG A 147 6.84 2.42 12.36
#